data_AF-A0A4Q3FQH5-F1
#
_entry.id   AF-A0A4Q3FQH5-F1
#
_cell.length_a   1.000
_cell.length_b   1.000
_cell.length_c   1.000
_cell.angle_alpha   90.00
_cell.angle_beta   90.00
_cell.angle_gamma   90.00
#
_symmetry.space_group_name_H-M   'P 1'
#
loop_
_entity.id
_entity.type
_entity.pdbx_description
1 polymer ?
#
loop_
_entity_poly.entity_id
_entity_poly.type
_entity_poly.pdbx_seq_one_letter_code
_entity_poly.pdbx_strand_id
1 'polypeptide(L)'
;MLHISSINIYWTGGNKLNTLPLNYGSTSGYRTLTSGVREVQVKANLTNKLLTANTIKVKQDSSYSFFVYETTNTVTSVIGFDDLSVPSTGNAKIRLVNLSAGLSSADLLITNGPELASSISFGSIGTYQELKAGTYNFDLRLHGSKNILTTIPNVRLDNSKTYTIWSGGTVTGNSKTISTQIINQ
;
A
#
# COMPACT_ATOMS: atom_id res chain seq x y z
N MET A 1 -5.03 -13.70 16.32
CA MET A 1 -4.38 -12.69 15.47
C MET A 1 -2.91 -12.67 15.87
N LEU A 2 -2.01 -13.12 14.99
CA LEU A 2 -0.57 -12.87 15.22
C LEU A 2 -0.42 -11.36 15.15
N HIS A 3 -0.10 -10.71 16.27
CA HIS A 3 0.20 -9.29 16.28
C HIS A 3 1.71 -9.15 16.29
N ILE A 4 2.32 -8.88 15.13
CA ILE A 4 3.73 -8.47 15.09
C ILE A 4 3.81 -7.01 15.52
N SER A 5 4.45 -6.77 16.66
CA SER A 5 4.64 -5.42 17.20
C SER A 5 5.51 -4.56 16.30
N SER A 6 6.57 -5.12 15.69
CA SER A 6 7.40 -4.44 14.70
C SER A 6 8.22 -5.43 13.85
N ILE A 7 8.60 -4.99 12.66
CA ILE A 7 9.36 -5.77 11.69
C ILE A 7 10.64 -5.05 11.26
N ASN A 8 11.57 -5.82 10.69
CA ASN A 8 12.72 -5.33 9.96
C ASN A 8 12.72 -5.93 8.54
N ILE A 9 13.16 -5.12 7.58
CA ILE A 9 13.30 -5.50 6.18
C ILE A 9 14.78 -5.74 5.91
N TYR A 10 15.09 -6.84 5.25
CA TYR A 10 16.44 -7.23 4.84
C TYR A 10 16.48 -7.43 3.33
N TRP A 11 17.63 -7.09 2.75
CA TRP A 11 17.93 -7.25 1.34
C TRP A 11 18.88 -8.44 1.11
N THR A 12 19.11 -8.79 -0.15
CA THR A 12 20.06 -9.84 -0.54
C THR A 12 21.41 -9.66 0.16
N GLY A 13 21.94 -10.76 0.71
CA GLY A 13 23.14 -10.76 1.53
C GLY A 13 22.89 -10.47 3.02
N GLY A 14 21.64 -10.34 3.46
CA GLY A 14 21.29 -10.18 4.88
C GLY A 14 21.41 -8.74 5.40
N ASN A 15 21.53 -7.76 4.49
CA ASN A 15 21.65 -6.35 4.85
C ASN A 15 20.31 -5.79 5.31
N LYS A 16 20.23 -5.28 6.55
CA LYS A 16 19.03 -4.63 7.08
C LYS A 16 18.82 -3.27 6.39
N LEU A 17 17.60 -3.00 5.90
CA LEU A 17 17.28 -1.79 5.13
C LEU A 17 16.76 -0.62 5.97
N ASN A 18 16.00 -0.91 7.03
CA ASN A 18 15.43 0.10 7.91
C ASN A 18 16.34 0.33 9.13
N THR A 19 16.49 1.59 9.55
CA THR A 19 17.29 1.95 10.75
C THR A 19 16.52 1.73 12.04
N LEU A 20 15.23 2.08 12.05
CA LEU A 20 14.29 1.83 13.14
C LEU A 20 13.31 0.72 12.76
N PRO A 21 12.91 -0.16 13.69
CA PRO A 21 11.86 -1.15 13.45
C PRO A 21 10.58 -0.49 12.92
N LEU A 22 9.96 -1.09 11.91
CA LEU A 22 8.73 -0.59 11.33
C LEU A 22 7.54 -1.14 12.11
N ASN A 23 6.70 -0.26 12.65
CA ASN A 23 5.43 -0.60 13.27
C ASN A 23 4.30 -0.58 12.22
N TYR A 24 3.13 -1.09 12.57
CA TYR A 24 1.94 -0.96 11.74
C TYR A 24 1.70 0.51 11.34
N GLY A 25 1.43 0.74 10.06
CA GLY A 25 1.21 2.08 9.51
C GLY A 25 2.44 2.98 9.41
N SER A 26 3.65 2.44 9.63
CA SER A 26 4.90 3.17 9.38
C SER A 26 5.36 3.00 7.94
N THR A 27 6.01 4.04 7.39
CA THR A 27 6.74 3.98 6.12
C THR A 27 8.23 4.25 6.35
N SER A 28 9.09 3.62 5.56
CA SER A 28 10.55 3.83 5.61
C SER A 28 11.06 4.92 4.67
N GLY A 29 10.20 5.43 3.79
CA GLY A 29 10.60 6.23 2.62
C GLY A 29 11.36 5.43 1.56
N TYR A 30 11.65 6.08 0.43
CA TYR A 30 12.48 5.51 -0.64
C TYR A 30 13.95 5.43 -0.24
N ARG A 31 14.62 4.41 -0.76
CA ARG A 31 16.05 4.19 -0.60
C ARG A 31 16.64 3.71 -1.92
N THR A 32 17.83 4.21 -2.25
CA THR A 32 18.58 3.73 -3.41
C THR A 32 19.13 2.34 -3.11
N LEU A 33 18.81 1.38 -3.98
CA LEU A 33 19.26 -0.01 -3.88
C LEU A 33 19.87 -0.45 -5.22
N THR A 34 20.66 -1.52 -5.20
CA THR A 34 21.27 -2.07 -6.41
C THR A 34 20.25 -2.85 -7.24
N SER A 35 20.25 -2.65 -8.55
CA SER A 35 19.38 -3.34 -9.51
C SER A 35 19.77 -4.80 -9.75
N GLY A 36 18.82 -5.62 -10.20
CA GLY A 36 18.98 -7.04 -10.49
C GLY A 36 17.96 -7.91 -9.73
N VAL A 37 18.17 -9.24 -9.75
CA VAL A 37 17.35 -10.16 -8.95
C VAL A 37 17.73 -10.02 -7.49
N ARG A 38 16.74 -9.75 -6.65
CA ARG A 38 16.90 -9.46 -5.23
C ARG A 38 15.83 -10.19 -4.42
N GLU A 39 16.28 -10.81 -3.35
CA GLU A 39 15.41 -11.32 -2.30
C GLU A 39 15.23 -10.24 -1.24
N VAL A 40 13.97 -9.98 -0.90
CA VAL A 40 13.55 -9.09 0.19
C VAL A 40 12.96 -9.96 1.28
N GLN A 41 13.56 -9.94 2.46
CA GLN A 41 13.10 -10.70 3.61
C GLN A 41 12.48 -9.78 4.65
N VAL A 42 11.39 -10.22 5.25
CA VAL A 42 10.76 -9.57 6.40
C VAL A 42 10.98 -10.45 7.62
N LYS A 43 11.55 -9.88 8.68
CA LYS A 43 11.76 -10.61 9.94
C LYS A 43 11.14 -9.88 11.11
N ALA A 44 10.66 -10.63 12.09
CA ALA A 44 10.17 -10.08 13.35
C ALA A 44 11.31 -9.36 14.07
N ASN A 45 11.08 -8.16 14.58
CA ASN A 45 12.13 -7.33 15.14
C ASN A 45 12.83 -7.98 16.35
N LEU A 46 12.06 -8.55 17.28
CA LEU A 46 12.59 -9.07 18.56
C LEU A 46 13.20 -10.46 18.45
N THR A 47 12.64 -11.33 17.61
CA THR A 47 13.04 -12.75 17.53
C THR A 47 13.88 -13.06 16.29
N ASN A 48 14.02 -12.10 15.37
CA ASN A 48 14.64 -12.28 14.05
C ASN A 48 14.03 -13.44 13.22
N LYS A 49 12.85 -13.94 13.61
CA LYS A 49 12.12 -14.99 12.89
C LYS A 49 11.78 -14.48 11.49
N LEU A 50 12.09 -15.26 10.46
CA LEU A 50 11.63 -14.99 9.10
C LEU A 50 10.12 -15.09 9.04
N LEU A 51 9.48 -14.03 8.54
CA LEU A 51 8.03 -13.91 8.42
C LEU A 51 7.58 -14.14 6.98
N THR A 52 8.25 -13.50 6.02
CA THR A 52 8.04 -13.71 4.58
C THR A 52 9.30 -13.33 3.81
N ALA A 53 9.44 -13.85 2.60
CA ALA A 53 10.49 -13.49 1.66
C ALA A 53 9.92 -13.44 0.25
N ASN A 54 10.33 -12.45 -0.54
CA ASN A 54 9.91 -12.30 -1.93
C ASN A 54 11.13 -12.01 -2.81
N THR A 55 11.17 -12.65 -3.99
CA THR A 55 12.19 -12.36 -5.00
C THR A 55 11.61 -11.42 -6.04
N ILE A 56 12.32 -10.33 -6.33
CA ILE A 56 11.96 -9.34 -7.34
C ILE A 56 13.15 -9.05 -8.25
N LYS A 57 12.88 -8.85 -9.54
CA LYS A 57 13.85 -8.24 -10.47
C LYS A 57 13.70 -6.73 -10.44
N VAL A 58 14.55 -6.06 -9.66
CA VAL A 58 14.63 -4.61 -9.58
C VAL A 58 15.30 -4.09 -10.84
N LYS A 59 14.61 -3.24 -11.61
CA LYS A 59 15.20 -2.58 -12.77
C LYS A 59 16.01 -1.36 -12.32
N GLN A 60 17.04 -1.01 -13.09
CA GLN A 60 17.75 0.25 -12.90
C GLN A 60 16.78 1.43 -13.15
N ASP A 61 17.00 2.54 -12.46
CA ASP A 61 16.25 3.80 -12.60
C ASP A 61 14.73 3.62 -12.48
N SER A 62 14.32 2.70 -11.61
CA SER A 62 12.91 2.34 -11.38
C SER A 62 12.60 2.37 -9.89
N SER A 63 11.41 2.86 -9.54
CA SER A 63 10.94 2.96 -8.16
C SER A 63 9.93 1.86 -7.85
N TYR A 64 9.94 1.40 -6.60
CA TYR A 64 9.06 0.33 -6.14
C TYR A 64 8.58 0.60 -4.71
N SER A 65 7.34 0.23 -4.44
CA SER A 65 6.76 0.21 -3.10
C SER A 65 6.64 -1.24 -2.61
N PHE A 66 7.03 -1.46 -1.36
CA PHE A 66 6.96 -2.75 -0.69
C PHE A 66 6.00 -2.65 0.49
N PHE A 67 4.88 -3.38 0.41
CA PHE A 67 3.88 -3.40 1.48
C PHE A 67 3.94 -4.72 2.21
N VAL A 68 4.04 -4.67 3.53
CA VAL A 68 3.92 -5.85 4.40
C VAL A 68 2.57 -5.81 5.08
N TYR A 69 1.85 -6.92 5.05
CA TYR A 69 0.51 -7.02 5.62
C TYR A 69 0.26 -8.41 6.21
N GLU A 70 -0.74 -8.49 7.08
CA GLU A 70 -1.17 -9.72 7.71
C GLU A 70 -2.40 -10.28 7.01
N THR A 71 -2.42 -11.59 6.84
CA THR A 71 -3.63 -12.38 6.65
C THR A 71 -4.09 -12.92 8.02
N THR A 72 -5.13 -13.74 8.06
CA THR A 72 -5.64 -14.34 9.31
C THR A 72 -4.53 -15.00 10.15
N ASN A 73 -3.55 -15.65 9.50
CA ASN A 73 -2.53 -16.47 10.19
C ASN A 73 -1.09 -16.23 9.75
N THR A 74 -0.85 -15.43 8.71
CA THR A 74 0.49 -15.25 8.15
C THR A 74 0.79 -13.79 7.87
N VAL A 75 2.07 -13.45 7.94
CA VAL A 75 2.59 -12.19 7.41
C VAL A 75 3.01 -12.44 5.98
N THR A 76 2.64 -11.54 5.08
CA THR A 76 3.01 -11.61 3.68
C THR A 76 3.34 -10.21 3.19
N SER A 77 3.66 -10.09 1.91
CA SER A 77 3.95 -8.79 1.30
C SER A 77 3.62 -8.77 -0.17
N VAL A 78 3.41 -7.57 -0.69
CA VAL A 78 3.25 -7.29 -2.12
C VAL A 78 4.23 -6.20 -2.53
N ILE A 79 4.80 -6.34 -3.73
CA ILE A 79 5.75 -5.37 -4.29
C ILE A 79 5.16 -4.83 -5.58
N GLY A 80 5.12 -3.51 -5.72
CA GLY A 80 4.59 -2.82 -6.90
C GLY A 80 5.61 -1.86 -7.49
N PHE A 81 5.59 -1.74 -8.82
CA PHE A 81 6.29 -0.66 -9.50
C PHE A 81 5.59 0.67 -9.24
N ASP A 82 6.39 1.73 -9.09
CA ASP A 82 5.90 3.09 -8.92
C ASP A 82 6.21 3.92 -10.14
N ASP A 83 5.18 4.27 -10.89
CA ASP A 83 5.28 5.27 -11.95
C ASP A 83 5.32 6.68 -11.32
N LEU A 84 6.54 7.13 -11.03
CA LEU A 84 6.81 8.47 -10.52
C LEU A 84 7.03 9.51 -11.63
N SER A 85 6.66 9.19 -12.88
CA SER A 85 6.66 10.22 -13.93
C SER A 85 5.72 11.35 -13.56
N VAL A 86 6.12 12.58 -13.92
CA VAL A 86 5.38 13.79 -13.59
C VAL A 86 3.97 13.70 -14.21
N PRO A 87 2.89 13.85 -13.41
CA PRO A 87 1.52 13.92 -13.92
C PRO A 87 1.34 15.07 -14.92
N SER A 88 0.27 15.03 -15.71
CA SER A 88 -0.07 16.17 -16.58
C SER A 88 -0.26 17.48 -15.78
N THR A 89 0.01 18.62 -16.42
CA THR A 89 -0.01 19.93 -15.75
C THR A 89 -1.33 20.19 -15.03
N GLY A 90 -1.24 20.48 -13.73
CA GLY A 90 -2.41 20.73 -12.87
C GLY A 90 -2.96 19.48 -12.19
N ASN A 91 -2.39 18.30 -12.44
CA ASN A 91 -2.86 17.03 -11.90
C ASN A 91 -1.89 16.43 -10.87
N ALA A 92 -2.42 15.46 -10.12
CA ALA A 92 -1.73 14.52 -9.26
C ALA A 92 -2.06 13.09 -9.70
N LYS A 93 -1.22 12.12 -9.32
CA LYS A 93 -1.51 10.69 -9.47
C LYS A 93 -1.99 10.09 -8.17
N ILE A 94 -2.94 9.16 -8.24
CA ILE A 94 -3.45 8.41 -7.09
C ILE A 94 -3.71 6.96 -7.45
N ARG A 95 -3.39 6.03 -6.54
CA ARG A 95 -3.77 4.61 -6.65
C ARG A 95 -4.29 4.04 -5.33
N LEU A 96 -5.03 2.94 -5.41
CA LEU A 96 -5.44 2.13 -4.26
C LEU A 96 -4.55 0.88 -4.12
N VAL A 97 -4.23 0.52 -2.89
CA VAL A 97 -3.66 -0.78 -2.50
C VAL A 97 -4.58 -1.42 -1.47
N ASN A 98 -5.14 -2.59 -1.77
CA ASN A 98 -6.08 -3.27 -0.87
C ASN A 98 -5.37 -4.33 -0.04
N LEU A 99 -5.13 -4.05 1.24
CA LEU A 99 -4.51 -4.97 2.21
C LEU A 99 -5.45 -5.25 3.40
N SER A 100 -6.75 -4.99 3.25
CA SER A 100 -7.74 -5.27 4.29
C SER A 100 -8.13 -6.75 4.24
N ALA A 101 -7.74 -7.54 5.24
CA ALA A 101 -8.03 -8.96 5.30
C ALA A 101 -9.54 -9.22 5.36
N GLY A 102 -10.03 -10.16 4.53
CA GLY A 102 -11.47 -10.45 4.40
C GLY A 102 -12.22 -9.52 3.44
N LEU A 103 -11.59 -8.46 2.91
CA LEU A 103 -12.12 -7.66 1.82
C LEU A 103 -11.61 -8.21 0.47
N SER A 104 -12.36 -9.13 -0.13
CA SER A 104 -11.95 -9.83 -1.35
C SER A 104 -11.53 -8.89 -2.49
N SER A 105 -12.30 -7.83 -2.71
CA SER A 105 -12.04 -6.82 -3.71
C SER A 105 -12.65 -5.47 -3.31
N ALA A 106 -11.93 -4.39 -3.61
CA ALA A 106 -12.28 -3.03 -3.19
C ALA A 106 -12.33 -2.05 -4.36
N ASP A 107 -13.26 -1.11 -4.26
CA ASP A 107 -13.35 0.05 -5.17
C ASP A 107 -12.96 1.33 -4.40
N LEU A 108 -12.31 2.27 -5.10
CA LEU A 108 -12.01 3.60 -4.60
C LEU A 108 -12.74 4.63 -5.46
N LEU A 109 -13.54 5.49 -4.82
CA LEU A 109 -14.30 6.53 -5.50
C LEU A 109 -14.06 7.88 -4.85
N ILE A 110 -14.20 8.96 -5.60
CA ILE A 110 -14.46 10.27 -5.01
C ILE A 110 -15.87 10.23 -4.40
N THR A 111 -16.03 10.67 -3.15
CA THR A 111 -17.35 10.71 -2.49
C THR A 111 -18.32 11.53 -3.33
N ASN A 112 -19.48 10.95 -3.68
CA ASN A 112 -20.48 11.51 -4.61
C ASN A 112 -19.94 11.84 -6.01
N GLY A 113 -18.83 11.22 -6.42
CA GLY A 113 -18.15 11.48 -7.68
C GLY A 113 -17.81 10.19 -8.43
N PRO A 114 -16.88 10.27 -9.41
CA PRO A 114 -16.50 9.13 -10.22
C PRO A 114 -15.69 8.09 -9.44
N GLU A 115 -15.69 6.87 -9.96
CA GLU A 115 -14.79 5.80 -9.55
C GLU A 115 -13.38 6.04 -10.08
N LEU A 116 -12.38 5.81 -9.23
CA LEU A 116 -10.97 5.94 -9.55
C LEU A 116 -10.27 4.57 -9.66
N ALA A 117 -10.70 3.59 -8.86
CA ALA A 117 -10.18 2.24 -8.96
C ALA A 117 -11.31 1.25 -8.76
N SER A 118 -11.34 0.22 -9.60
CA SER A 118 -12.35 -0.83 -9.59
C SER A 118 -11.69 -2.18 -9.38
N SER A 119 -12.33 -3.02 -8.59
CA SER A 119 -11.99 -4.43 -8.41
C SER A 119 -10.55 -4.69 -7.95
N ILE A 120 -10.04 -3.88 -7.01
CA ILE A 120 -8.70 -4.09 -6.45
C ILE A 120 -8.74 -5.24 -5.45
N SER A 121 -8.30 -6.42 -5.89
CA SER A 121 -8.25 -7.63 -5.08
C SER A 121 -7.42 -7.47 -3.80
N PHE A 122 -7.76 -8.24 -2.76
CA PHE A 122 -6.94 -8.34 -1.56
C PHE A 122 -5.50 -8.75 -1.89
N GLY A 123 -4.53 -8.04 -1.32
CA GLY A 123 -3.10 -8.27 -1.56
C GLY A 123 -2.58 -7.69 -2.87
N SER A 124 -3.37 -6.87 -3.57
CA SER A 124 -3.01 -6.29 -4.86
C SER A 124 -2.84 -4.76 -4.82
N ILE A 125 -2.08 -4.28 -5.79
CA ILE A 125 -1.79 -2.85 -6.02
C ILE A 125 -2.51 -2.44 -7.30
N GLY A 126 -3.36 -1.43 -7.21
CA GLY A 126 -4.04 -0.83 -8.35
C GLY A 126 -3.12 0.05 -9.20
N THR A 127 -3.59 0.41 -10.39
CA THR A 127 -2.89 1.34 -11.28
C THR A 127 -3.08 2.79 -10.81
N TYR A 128 -2.13 3.65 -11.17
CA TYR A 128 -2.28 5.09 -10.96
C TYR A 128 -3.32 5.68 -11.90
N GLN A 129 -4.20 6.51 -11.36
CA GLN A 129 -5.07 7.41 -12.10
C GLN A 129 -4.61 8.85 -11.88
N GLU A 130 -4.78 9.69 -12.91
CA GLU A 130 -4.59 11.12 -12.77
C GLU A 130 -5.88 11.82 -12.37
N LEU A 131 -5.76 12.78 -11.45
CA LEU A 131 -6.85 13.63 -10.98
C LEU A 131 -6.33 15.06 -10.89
N LYS A 132 -7.19 16.06 -11.09
CA LYS A 132 -6.82 17.45 -10.83
C LYS A 132 -6.33 17.62 -9.40
N ALA A 133 -5.32 18.47 -9.21
CA ALA A 133 -4.89 18.88 -7.89
C ALA A 133 -6.07 19.56 -7.15
N GLY A 134 -6.22 19.27 -5.87
CA GLY A 134 -7.38 19.70 -5.10
C GLY A 134 -7.57 18.88 -3.82
N THR A 135 -8.63 19.21 -3.08
CA THR A 135 -9.01 18.47 -1.85
C THR A 135 -10.24 17.62 -2.13
N TYR A 136 -10.17 16.34 -1.77
CA TYR A 136 -11.21 15.35 -2.04
C TYR A 136 -11.56 14.57 -0.78
N ASN A 137 -12.79 14.08 -0.74
CA ASN A 137 -13.16 12.94 0.11
C ASN A 137 -13.20 11.70 -0.77
N PHE A 138 -12.70 10.58 -0.26
CA PHE A 138 -12.76 9.30 -0.96
C PHE A 138 -13.58 8.28 -0.20
N ASP A 139 -14.32 7.45 -0.90
CA ASP A 139 -15.00 6.29 -0.34
C ASP A 139 -14.27 5.01 -0.77
N LEU A 140 -13.91 4.17 0.20
CA LEU A 140 -13.52 2.79 -0.05
C LEU A 140 -14.76 1.91 0.07
N ARG A 141 -15.08 1.16 -0.99
CA ARG A 141 -16.28 0.32 -1.06
C ARG A 141 -15.95 -1.14 -1.28
N LEU A 142 -16.89 -2.00 -0.91
CA LEU A 142 -16.87 -3.39 -1.36
C LEU A 142 -17.14 -3.41 -2.86
N HIS A 143 -16.32 -4.12 -3.63
CA HIS A 143 -16.45 -4.17 -5.07
C HIS A 143 -17.85 -4.60 -5.52
N GLY A 144 -18.40 -3.90 -6.52
CA GLY A 144 -19.72 -4.20 -7.09
C GLY A 144 -20.89 -3.87 -6.15
N SER A 145 -20.65 -3.11 -5.09
CA SER A 145 -21.64 -2.71 -4.09
C SER A 145 -21.62 -1.21 -3.81
N LYS A 146 -22.75 -0.65 -3.37
CA LYS A 146 -22.82 0.72 -2.84
C LYS A 146 -22.42 0.82 -1.36
N ASN A 147 -22.07 -0.29 -0.73
CA ASN A 147 -21.68 -0.33 0.68
C ASN A 147 -20.34 0.39 0.90
N ILE A 148 -20.37 1.52 1.59
CA ILE A 148 -19.19 2.27 2.01
C ILE A 148 -18.58 1.56 3.22
N LEU A 149 -17.36 1.08 3.04
CA LEU A 149 -16.61 0.44 4.11
C LEU A 149 -15.98 1.49 5.01
N THR A 150 -15.37 2.52 4.41
CA THR A 150 -14.85 3.71 5.11
C THR A 150 -14.78 4.91 4.16
N THR A 151 -14.83 6.12 4.73
CA THR A 151 -14.61 7.38 4.02
C THR A 151 -13.32 8.02 4.52
N ILE A 152 -12.52 8.54 3.60
CA ILE A 152 -11.23 9.18 3.84
C ILE A 152 -11.42 10.68 3.57
N PRO A 153 -11.62 11.51 4.60
CA PRO A 153 -11.98 12.91 4.40
C PRO A 153 -10.75 13.80 4.15
N ASN A 154 -10.97 14.93 3.47
CA ASN A 154 -10.06 16.06 3.35
C ASN A 154 -8.66 15.73 2.82
N VAL A 155 -8.58 14.84 1.83
CA VAL A 155 -7.33 14.47 1.20
C VAL A 155 -6.90 15.55 0.21
N ARG A 156 -5.81 16.25 0.54
CA ARG A 156 -5.20 17.26 -0.33
C ARG A 156 -4.21 16.61 -1.29
N LEU A 157 -4.50 16.71 -2.58
CA LEU A 157 -3.62 16.30 -3.67
C LEU A 157 -2.96 17.56 -4.25
N ASP A 158 -1.64 17.63 -4.12
CA ASP A 158 -0.82 18.70 -4.66
C ASP A 158 -0.48 18.45 -6.13
N ASN A 159 -0.35 19.54 -6.89
CA ASN A 159 0.07 19.47 -8.29
C ASN A 159 1.42 18.75 -8.42
N SER A 160 1.53 17.91 -9.45
CA SER A 160 2.73 17.15 -9.78
C SER A 160 3.19 16.15 -8.71
N LYS A 161 2.29 15.69 -7.83
CA LYS A 161 2.57 14.68 -6.80
C LYS A 161 1.87 13.35 -7.08
N THR A 162 2.41 12.29 -6.49
CA THR A 162 1.93 10.91 -6.64
C THR A 162 1.59 10.35 -5.27
N TYR A 163 0.39 9.78 -5.14
CA TYR A 163 -0.17 9.33 -3.88
C TYR A 163 -0.59 7.86 -3.95
N THR A 164 -0.28 7.10 -2.90
CA THR A 164 -0.89 5.79 -2.69
C THR A 164 -1.83 5.85 -1.49
N ILE A 165 -3.09 5.50 -1.69
CA ILE A 165 -3.99 5.12 -0.59
C ILE A 165 -3.83 3.62 -0.39
N TRP A 166 -3.54 3.19 0.83
CA TRP A 166 -3.63 1.77 1.17
C TRP A 166 -4.71 1.54 2.23
N SER A 167 -5.39 0.40 2.15
CA SER A 167 -6.32 -0.06 3.17
C SER A 167 -5.74 -1.25 3.92
N GLY A 168 -5.97 -1.34 5.22
CA GLY A 168 -5.58 -2.47 6.06
C GLY A 168 -6.62 -2.76 7.13
N GLY A 169 -6.34 -3.73 8.00
CA GLY A 169 -7.29 -4.19 9.02
C GLY A 169 -8.17 -5.34 8.52
N THR A 170 -9.35 -5.55 9.10
CA THR A 170 -10.17 -6.75 8.87
C THR A 170 -11.63 -6.42 8.52
N VAL A 171 -12.21 -7.25 7.65
CA VAL A 171 -13.64 -7.32 7.36
C VAL A 171 -14.10 -8.75 7.61
N THR A 172 -15.08 -8.95 8.49
CA THR A 172 -15.58 -10.28 8.85
C THR A 172 -17.09 -10.22 9.09
N GLY A 173 -17.87 -10.78 8.16
CA GLY A 173 -19.32 -10.62 8.15
C GLY A 173 -19.69 -9.13 8.14
N ASN A 174 -20.45 -8.70 9.16
CA ASN A 174 -20.87 -7.30 9.32
C ASN A 174 -19.86 -6.44 10.11
N SER A 175 -18.83 -7.04 10.71
CA SER A 175 -17.81 -6.31 11.47
C SER A 175 -16.69 -5.84 10.54
N LYS A 176 -16.33 -4.56 10.62
CA LYS A 176 -15.24 -3.97 9.85
C LYS A 176 -14.36 -3.10 10.74
N THR A 177 -13.06 -3.38 10.74
CA THR A 177 -12.02 -2.52 11.31
C THR A 177 -11.06 -2.20 10.18
N ILE A 178 -11.35 -1.14 9.42
CA ILE A 178 -10.51 -0.72 8.30
C ILE A 178 -9.73 0.52 8.70
N SER A 179 -8.41 0.44 8.54
CA SER A 179 -7.53 1.61 8.58
C SER A 179 -7.13 1.98 7.16
N THR A 180 -7.04 3.27 6.88
CA THR A 180 -6.50 3.77 5.62
C THR A 180 -5.41 4.78 5.91
N GLN A 181 -4.40 4.83 5.06
CA GLN A 181 -3.42 5.91 5.07
C GLN A 181 -3.07 6.31 3.65
N ILE A 182 -2.49 7.50 3.55
CA ILE A 182 -2.07 8.11 2.30
C ILE A 182 -0.57 8.37 2.38
N ILE A 183 0.15 7.86 1.40
CA ILE A 183 1.58 8.05 1.25
C ILE A 183 1.79 8.97 0.05
N ASN A 184 2.45 10.11 0.28
CA ASN A 184 3.01 10.94 -0.79
C ASN A 184 4.38 10.38 -1.17
N GLN A 185 4.59 10.13 -2.46
CA GLN A 185 5.78 9.50 -3.01
C GLN A 185 6.77 10.52 -3.58
#